data_AF-A0A2E9NI29-F1
#
_entry.id   AF-A0A2E9NI29-F1
#
_cell.length_a   1.000
_cell.length_b   1.000
_cell.length_c   1.000
_cell.angle_alpha   90.00
_cell.angle_beta   90.00
_cell.angle_gamma   90.00
#
_symmetry.space_group_name_H-M   'P 1'
#
loop_
_entity.id
_entity.type
_entity.pdbx_description
1 polymer ?
#
loop_
_entity_poly.entity_id
_entity_poly.type
_entity_poly.pdbx_seq_one_letter_code
_entity_poly.pdbx_strand_id
1 'polypeptide(L)'
;MSLTGEHKTSRSLIHNHAGAMTEARTETTMLAEMLGRIDRLAEFSCSDSRELTRLCEIAYDVGDRGVTGDLVECGVRNGGSAAALSLGLPGRSVWLYDSFEGLPPPGPRDGAAADGWAGRCRGTEDRVVAALEIAGVGEYTIRPGWFAETFAAPPAPERIALLHVDADWYDSAIESLERFYPLVADGGAIVLGDFGHWEGCREAYYDFCRRHDLKPLLERYGHSGAWWVKGRRHNRASLARWDMP
;
A
#
# COMPACT_ATOMS: atom_id res chain seq x y z
N MET A 1 60.23 -26.66 -35.25
CA MET A 1 59.31 -27.16 -34.20
C MET A 1 58.30 -26.04 -33.91
N SER A 2 57.01 -26.31 -34.18
CA SER A 2 55.76 -25.79 -33.53
C SER A 2 55.61 -24.27 -33.29
N LEU A 3 54.71 -23.47 -33.90
CA LEU A 3 53.21 -23.42 -33.82
C LEU A 3 52.70 -23.66 -32.39
N THR A 4 51.87 -22.85 -31.69
CA THR A 4 50.77 -21.93 -32.01
C THR A 4 50.52 -21.00 -30.81
N GLY A 5 50.16 -19.73 -31.02
CA GLY A 5 49.65 -18.84 -29.97
C GLY A 5 48.12 -18.87 -29.91
N GLU A 6 47.54 -19.28 -28.78
CA GLU A 6 46.09 -19.24 -28.54
C GLU A 6 45.65 -17.86 -28.04
N HIS A 7 44.83 -17.18 -28.86
CA HIS A 7 43.96 -16.09 -28.42
C HIS A 7 42.76 -16.66 -27.66
N LYS A 8 42.77 -16.56 -26.33
CA LYS A 8 41.57 -16.63 -25.50
C LYS A 8 41.55 -15.42 -24.59
N THR A 9 40.57 -14.53 -24.81
CA THR A 9 39.72 -13.82 -23.83
C THR A 9 39.26 -12.48 -24.42
N SER A 10 38.11 -12.50 -25.10
CA SER A 10 37.33 -11.30 -25.42
C SER A 10 35.85 -11.66 -25.65
N ARG A 11 35.56 -12.88 -26.14
CA ARG A 11 34.19 -13.37 -26.38
C ARG A 11 33.32 -13.62 -25.13
N SER A 12 33.91 -13.83 -23.94
CA SER A 12 33.16 -14.09 -22.70
C SER A 12 32.58 -12.82 -22.06
N LEU A 13 33.24 -11.67 -22.22
CA LEU A 13 32.76 -10.39 -21.68
C LEU A 13 31.59 -9.81 -22.47
N ILE A 14 31.55 -10.04 -23.79
CA ILE A 14 30.51 -9.50 -24.68
C ILE A 14 29.17 -10.21 -24.50
N HIS A 15 29.17 -11.52 -24.18
CA HIS A 15 27.93 -12.28 -23.91
C HIS A 15 27.26 -11.85 -22.60
N ASN A 16 28.02 -11.55 -21.55
CA ASN A 16 27.45 -11.03 -20.30
C ASN A 16 26.91 -9.61 -20.46
N HIS A 17 27.51 -8.79 -21.33
CA HIS A 17 27.05 -7.42 -21.54
C HIS A 17 25.72 -7.36 -22.31
N ALA A 18 25.54 -8.21 -23.33
CA ALA A 18 24.28 -8.26 -24.08
C ALA A 18 23.10 -8.78 -23.23
N GLY A 19 23.34 -9.77 -22.35
CA GLY A 19 22.35 -10.28 -21.39
C GLY A 19 21.91 -9.21 -20.39
N ALA A 20 22.87 -8.55 -19.73
CA ALA A 20 22.60 -7.46 -18.79
C ALA A 20 21.91 -6.25 -19.47
N MET A 21 22.27 -5.92 -20.71
CA MET A 21 21.60 -4.88 -21.49
C MET A 21 20.16 -5.23 -21.87
N THR A 22 19.85 -6.52 -22.02
CA THR A 22 18.50 -6.99 -22.34
C THR A 22 17.63 -6.97 -21.08
N GLU A 23 18.14 -7.48 -19.96
CA GLU A 23 17.48 -7.42 -18.65
C GLU A 23 17.19 -5.98 -18.23
N ALA A 24 18.17 -5.08 -18.31
CA ALA A 24 17.99 -3.67 -17.98
C ALA A 24 16.94 -2.99 -18.88
N ARG A 25 16.87 -3.35 -20.16
CA ARG A 25 15.82 -2.84 -21.08
C ARG A 25 14.43 -3.37 -20.70
N THR A 26 14.34 -4.65 -20.33
CA THR A 26 13.08 -5.26 -19.90
C THR A 26 12.60 -4.65 -18.59
N GLU A 27 13.47 -4.48 -17.59
CA GLU A 27 13.15 -3.79 -16.33
C GLU A 27 12.69 -2.34 -16.57
N THR A 28 13.41 -1.60 -17.43
CA THR A 28 13.03 -0.23 -17.78
C THR A 28 11.64 -0.17 -18.43
N THR A 29 11.32 -1.16 -19.26
CA THR A 29 10.02 -1.25 -19.94
C THR A 29 8.90 -1.56 -18.93
N MET A 30 9.10 -2.54 -18.04
CA MET A 30 8.12 -2.87 -17.01
C MET A 30 7.87 -1.70 -16.05
N LEU A 31 8.93 -0.99 -15.65
CA LEU A 31 8.81 0.20 -14.80
C LEU A 31 8.01 1.30 -15.50
N ALA A 32 8.28 1.56 -16.79
CA ALA A 32 7.54 2.56 -17.55
C ALA A 32 6.06 2.19 -17.71
N GLU A 33 5.75 0.91 -17.96
CA GLU A 33 4.36 0.42 -18.01
C GLU A 33 3.65 0.57 -16.66
N MET A 34 4.33 0.24 -15.56
CA MET A 34 3.77 0.39 -14.21
C MET A 34 3.50 1.86 -13.86
N LEU A 35 4.45 2.76 -14.13
CA LEU A 35 4.27 4.20 -13.93
C LEU A 35 3.12 4.75 -14.80
N GLY A 36 3.01 4.31 -16.06
CA GLY A 36 1.90 4.68 -16.93
C GLY A 36 0.53 4.21 -16.41
N ARG A 37 0.47 3.07 -15.73
CA ARG A 37 -0.76 2.61 -15.04
C ARG A 37 -1.05 3.48 -13.81
N ILE A 38 -0.04 3.79 -13.01
CA ILE A 38 -0.17 4.68 -11.84
C ILE A 38 -0.70 6.07 -12.24
N ASP A 39 -0.20 6.64 -13.33
CA ASP A 39 -0.68 7.94 -13.83
C ASP A 39 -2.17 7.91 -14.19
N ARG A 40 -2.65 6.80 -14.76
CA ARG A 40 -4.08 6.61 -15.00
C ARG A 40 -4.85 6.47 -13.69
N LEU A 41 -4.30 5.76 -12.70
CA LEU A 41 -4.96 5.56 -11.40
C LEU A 41 -5.15 6.86 -10.59
N ALA A 42 -4.38 7.91 -10.87
CA ALA A 42 -4.54 9.21 -10.21
C ALA A 42 -5.96 9.80 -10.41
N GLU A 43 -6.65 9.51 -11.53
CA GLU A 43 -8.04 9.96 -11.72
C GLU A 43 -9.06 9.27 -10.78
N PHE A 44 -8.65 8.16 -10.17
CA PHE A 44 -9.43 7.36 -9.23
C PHE A 44 -9.04 7.63 -7.77
N SER A 45 -8.16 8.59 -7.51
CA SER A 45 -7.68 8.92 -6.16
C SER A 45 -7.84 10.40 -5.83
N CYS A 46 -7.71 10.73 -4.54
CA CYS A 46 -7.44 12.10 -4.09
C CYS A 46 -5.93 12.39 -4.07
N SER A 47 -5.11 11.34 -4.09
CA SER A 47 -3.65 11.38 -4.18
C SER A 47 -3.18 11.51 -5.63
N ASP A 48 -2.03 12.18 -5.80
CA ASP A 48 -1.36 12.27 -7.10
C ASP A 48 -0.56 10.99 -7.44
N SER A 49 -0.06 10.90 -8.67
CA SER A 49 0.75 9.76 -9.11
C SER A 49 1.97 9.50 -8.23
N ARG A 50 2.55 10.53 -7.59
CA ARG A 50 3.76 10.36 -6.77
C ARG A 50 3.42 9.66 -5.46
N GLU A 51 2.32 10.04 -4.83
CA GLU A 51 1.81 9.36 -3.65
C GLU A 51 1.37 7.92 -3.96
N LEU A 52 0.67 7.72 -5.08
CA LEU A 52 0.32 6.36 -5.55
C LEU A 52 1.57 5.52 -5.86
N THR A 53 2.63 6.12 -6.39
CA THR A 53 3.93 5.44 -6.57
C THR A 53 4.51 5.00 -5.23
N ARG A 54 4.43 5.84 -4.18
CA ARG A 54 4.91 5.45 -2.84
C ARG A 54 4.11 4.29 -2.26
N LEU A 55 2.78 4.27 -2.44
CA LEU A 55 1.95 3.14 -2.03
C LEU A 55 2.37 1.85 -2.76
N CYS A 56 2.58 1.93 -4.08
CA CYS A 56 3.07 0.81 -4.87
C CYS A 56 4.44 0.29 -4.37
N GLU A 57 5.38 1.18 -4.04
CA GLU A 57 6.70 0.82 -3.50
C GLU A 57 6.60 0.11 -2.13
N ILE A 58 5.74 0.61 -1.23
CA ILE A 58 5.48 -0.01 0.07
C ILE A 58 4.93 -1.43 -0.13
N ALA A 59 3.95 -1.58 -1.02
CA ALA A 59 3.34 -2.86 -1.33
C ALA A 59 4.34 -3.84 -1.96
N TYR A 60 5.22 -3.35 -2.84
CA TYR A 60 6.30 -4.14 -3.43
C TYR A 60 7.28 -4.66 -2.38
N ASP A 61 7.71 -3.83 -1.42
CA ASP A 61 8.61 -4.25 -0.33
C ASP A 61 7.99 -5.37 0.54
N VAL A 62 6.66 -5.32 0.78
CA VAL A 62 5.96 -6.41 1.47
C VAL A 62 6.04 -7.72 0.68
N GLY A 63 5.86 -7.65 -0.64
CA GLY A 63 5.95 -8.79 -1.55
C GLY A 63 7.36 -9.37 -1.64
N ASP A 64 8.37 -8.50 -1.78
CA ASP A 64 9.79 -8.86 -1.87
C ASP A 64 10.28 -9.56 -0.59
N ARG A 65 9.77 -9.14 0.57
CA ARG A 65 10.01 -9.81 1.86
C ARG A 65 9.27 -11.15 2.02
N GLY A 66 8.51 -11.59 1.03
CA GLY A 66 7.81 -12.87 1.02
C GLY A 66 6.63 -12.96 2.00
N VAL A 67 6.09 -11.81 2.43
CA VAL A 67 4.94 -11.79 3.34
C VAL A 67 3.72 -12.35 2.60
N THR A 68 2.99 -13.23 3.27
CA THR A 68 1.80 -13.90 2.72
C THR A 68 0.53 -13.37 3.38
N GLY A 69 -0.54 -13.30 2.60
CA GLY A 69 -1.82 -12.75 3.01
C GLY A 69 -2.38 -11.79 1.95
N ASP A 70 -3.59 -11.31 2.23
CA ASP A 70 -4.38 -10.48 1.34
C ASP A 70 -4.04 -8.98 1.49
N LEU A 71 -4.57 -8.18 0.57
CA LEU A 71 -4.59 -6.73 0.67
C LEU A 71 -5.96 -6.28 1.20
N VAL A 72 -5.97 -5.41 2.20
CA VAL A 72 -7.20 -4.83 2.74
C VAL A 72 -7.11 -3.32 2.72
N GLU A 73 -8.14 -2.65 2.20
CA GLU A 73 -8.30 -1.20 2.26
C GLU A 73 -9.62 -0.83 2.93
N CYS A 74 -9.56 0.11 3.88
CA CYS A 74 -10.72 0.69 4.58
C CYS A 74 -10.80 2.17 4.24
N GLY A 75 -11.83 2.58 3.52
CA GLY A 75 -11.90 3.88 2.83
C GLY A 75 -11.24 3.77 1.46
N VAL A 76 -12.05 3.62 0.42
CA VAL A 76 -11.64 3.21 -0.94
C VAL A 76 -11.99 4.29 -1.95
N ARG A 77 -13.11 5.00 -1.75
CA ARG A 77 -13.68 5.98 -2.67
C ARG A 77 -13.81 5.41 -4.10
N ASN A 78 -12.87 5.72 -4.97
CA ASN A 78 -12.87 5.36 -6.39
C ASN A 78 -11.80 4.30 -6.70
N GLY A 79 -11.06 3.80 -5.69
CA GLY A 79 -10.19 2.63 -5.78
C GLY A 79 -8.77 2.90 -6.29
N GLY A 80 -8.36 4.16 -6.49
CA GLY A 80 -7.03 4.48 -7.02
C GLY A 80 -5.87 4.01 -6.14
N SER A 81 -6.00 4.14 -4.82
CA SER A 81 -5.03 3.66 -3.82
C SER A 81 -4.98 2.12 -3.75
N ALA A 82 -6.12 1.44 -3.61
CA ALA A 82 -6.20 -0.02 -3.67
C ALA A 82 -5.57 -0.59 -4.94
N ALA A 83 -5.86 0.03 -6.09
CA ALA A 83 -5.30 -0.38 -7.37
C ALA A 83 -3.77 -0.17 -7.41
N ALA A 84 -3.26 0.96 -6.92
CA ALA A 84 -1.82 1.24 -6.86
C ALA A 84 -1.08 0.28 -5.91
N LEU A 85 -1.66 -0.02 -4.75
CA LEU A 85 -1.13 -1.03 -3.83
C LEU A 85 -1.11 -2.42 -4.48
N SER A 86 -2.15 -2.76 -5.25
CA SER A 86 -2.25 -4.05 -5.96
C SER A 86 -1.22 -4.21 -7.08
N LEU A 87 -0.77 -3.11 -7.71
CA LEU A 87 0.35 -3.13 -8.66
C LEU A 87 1.65 -3.57 -7.98
N GLY A 88 1.90 -3.08 -6.76
CA GLY A 88 3.09 -3.42 -5.98
C GLY A 88 3.01 -4.81 -5.33
N LEU A 89 1.80 -5.27 -5.00
CA LEU A 89 1.56 -6.56 -4.37
C LEU A 89 0.60 -7.43 -5.20
N PRO A 90 1.02 -7.87 -6.40
CA PRO A 90 0.14 -8.59 -7.33
C PRO A 90 -0.21 -9.99 -6.84
N GLY A 91 -1.32 -10.53 -7.37
CA GLY A 91 -1.73 -11.91 -7.13
C GLY A 91 -2.31 -12.19 -5.73
N ARG A 92 -2.74 -11.15 -5.01
CA ARG A 92 -3.45 -11.26 -3.74
C ARG A 92 -4.94 -11.07 -3.94
N SER A 93 -5.74 -11.64 -3.04
CA SER A 93 -7.14 -11.21 -2.91
C SER A 93 -7.18 -9.81 -2.32
N VAL A 94 -8.08 -8.98 -2.84
CA VAL A 94 -8.23 -7.58 -2.43
C VAL A 94 -9.57 -7.37 -1.75
N TRP A 95 -9.58 -6.86 -0.51
CA TRP A 95 -10.78 -6.59 0.27
C TRP A 95 -10.96 -5.09 0.45
N LEU A 96 -12.09 -4.58 -0.03
CA LEU A 96 -12.38 -3.15 -0.12
C LEU A 96 -13.62 -2.82 0.70
N TYR A 97 -13.45 -2.01 1.74
CA TYR A 97 -14.52 -1.59 2.63
C TYR A 97 -14.76 -0.09 2.47
N ASP A 98 -15.96 0.30 2.04
CA ASP A 98 -16.34 1.70 1.87
C ASP A 98 -17.86 1.85 2.00
N SER A 99 -18.32 2.97 2.54
CA SER A 99 -19.77 3.24 2.58
C SER A 99 -20.34 3.55 1.20
N PHE A 100 -19.53 4.09 0.30
CA PHE A 100 -19.89 4.79 -0.94
C PHE A 100 -20.87 5.95 -0.74
N GLU A 101 -21.14 6.30 0.53
CA GLU A 101 -21.94 7.44 0.95
C GLU A 101 -21.08 8.62 1.37
N GLY A 102 -19.75 8.45 1.35
CA GLY A 102 -18.77 9.46 1.74
C GLY A 102 -18.49 9.45 3.24
N LEU A 103 -17.81 10.48 3.70
CA LEU A 103 -17.37 10.57 5.10
C LEU A 103 -18.58 10.69 6.05
N PRO A 104 -18.60 9.95 7.18
CA PRO A 104 -19.62 10.17 8.20
C PRO A 104 -19.42 11.55 8.85
N PRO A 105 -20.41 12.04 9.63
CA PRO A 105 -20.21 13.24 10.43
C PRO A 105 -18.99 13.10 11.35
N PRO A 106 -18.11 14.11 11.42
CA PRO A 106 -16.93 14.03 12.28
C PRO A 106 -17.33 14.02 13.76
N GLY A 107 -16.55 13.30 14.55
CA GLY A 107 -16.62 13.27 16.00
C GLY A 107 -15.69 14.30 16.66
N PRO A 108 -15.74 14.42 18.00
CA PRO A 108 -14.96 15.42 18.75
C PRO A 108 -13.44 15.30 18.62
N ARG A 109 -12.93 14.17 18.12
CA ARG A 109 -11.49 13.89 17.98
C ARG A 109 -10.93 14.18 16.59
N ASP A 110 -11.78 14.55 15.65
CA ASP A 110 -11.37 14.73 14.25
C ASP A 110 -10.81 16.13 13.95
N GLY A 111 -10.96 17.04 14.93
CA GLY A 111 -10.50 18.41 14.84
C GLY A 111 -11.49 19.32 14.10
N ALA A 112 -11.41 20.63 14.35
CA ALA A 112 -12.33 21.61 13.78
C ALA A 112 -12.26 21.68 12.24
N ALA A 113 -11.13 21.29 11.64
CA ALA A 113 -10.97 21.26 10.18
C ALA A 113 -11.85 20.20 9.49
N ALA A 114 -12.33 19.20 10.24
CA ALA A 114 -13.24 18.18 9.75
C ALA A 114 -14.68 18.70 9.58
N ASP A 115 -15.01 19.84 10.17
CA ASP A 115 -16.35 20.44 10.05
C ASP A 115 -16.70 20.72 8.59
N GLY A 116 -17.86 20.23 8.15
CA GLY A 116 -18.35 20.41 6.78
C GLY A 116 -17.81 19.38 5.77
N TRP A 117 -17.09 18.35 6.22
CA TRP A 117 -16.66 17.23 5.37
C TRP A 117 -17.63 16.05 5.31
N ALA A 118 -18.68 16.05 6.15
CA ALA A 118 -19.72 15.02 6.11
C ALA A 118 -20.32 14.86 4.70
N GLY A 119 -20.36 13.61 4.21
CA GLY A 119 -20.84 13.25 2.88
C GLY A 119 -19.94 13.68 1.72
N ARG A 120 -18.72 14.20 1.98
CA ARG A 120 -17.71 14.40 0.95
C ARG A 120 -16.96 13.10 0.66
N CYS A 121 -16.09 13.15 -0.34
CA CYS A 121 -15.26 12.00 -0.75
C CYS A 121 -16.07 10.76 -1.18
N ARG A 122 -17.30 10.96 -1.67
CA ARG A 122 -18.09 9.90 -2.29
C ARG A 122 -17.38 9.32 -3.52
N GLY A 123 -17.38 8.00 -3.62
CA GLY A 123 -16.98 7.26 -4.80
C GLY A 123 -18.05 6.27 -5.22
N THR A 124 -17.75 5.42 -6.20
CA THR A 124 -18.69 4.41 -6.69
C THR A 124 -18.00 3.09 -6.97
N GLU A 125 -18.72 1.98 -6.78
CA GLU A 125 -18.23 0.63 -7.09
C GLU A 125 -17.75 0.50 -8.54
N ASP A 126 -18.47 1.07 -9.51
CA ASP A 126 -18.06 1.06 -10.92
C ASP A 126 -16.68 1.70 -11.15
N ARG A 127 -16.37 2.78 -10.43
CA ARG A 127 -15.06 3.43 -10.53
C ARG A 127 -13.97 2.59 -9.87
N VAL A 128 -14.29 1.93 -8.76
CA VAL A 128 -13.39 0.98 -8.11
C VAL A 128 -13.06 -0.17 -9.06
N VAL A 129 -14.06 -0.78 -9.70
CA VAL A 129 -13.86 -1.88 -10.66
C VAL A 129 -12.96 -1.42 -11.81
N ALA A 130 -13.20 -0.24 -12.39
CA ALA A 130 -12.35 0.30 -13.45
C ALA A 130 -10.89 0.51 -13.01
N ALA A 131 -10.66 0.99 -11.78
CA ALA A 131 -9.31 1.12 -11.22
C ALA A 131 -8.63 -0.24 -11.03
N LEU A 132 -9.35 -1.25 -10.51
CA LEU A 132 -8.85 -2.60 -10.33
C LEU A 132 -8.52 -3.29 -11.66
N GLU A 133 -9.31 -3.05 -12.71
CA GLU A 133 -9.02 -3.51 -14.08
C GLU A 133 -7.72 -2.90 -14.62
N ILE A 134 -7.50 -1.59 -14.39
CA ILE A 134 -6.22 -0.94 -14.73
C ILE A 134 -5.07 -1.62 -13.98
N ALA A 135 -5.26 -2.01 -12.72
CA ALA A 135 -4.27 -2.72 -11.91
C ALA A 135 -4.18 -4.24 -12.19
N GLY A 136 -5.08 -4.80 -13.00
CA GLY A 136 -5.07 -6.21 -13.38
C GLY A 136 -5.36 -7.14 -12.20
N VAL A 137 -6.21 -6.69 -11.27
CA VAL A 137 -6.59 -7.48 -10.08
C VAL A 137 -7.58 -8.56 -10.49
N GLY A 138 -7.24 -9.82 -10.20
CA GLY A 138 -8.07 -10.98 -10.56
C GLY A 138 -9.14 -11.33 -9.52
N GLU A 139 -8.84 -11.18 -8.23
CA GLU A 139 -9.69 -11.61 -7.12
C GLU A 139 -9.90 -10.44 -6.15
N TYR A 140 -11.15 -9.98 -6.01
CA TYR A 140 -11.49 -8.90 -5.08
C TYR A 140 -12.90 -9.05 -4.50
N THR A 141 -13.13 -8.44 -3.34
CA THR A 141 -14.44 -8.33 -2.69
C THR A 141 -14.66 -6.88 -2.27
N ILE A 142 -15.72 -6.27 -2.81
CA ILE A 142 -16.17 -4.93 -2.42
C ILE A 142 -17.29 -5.07 -1.39
N ARG A 143 -17.20 -4.33 -0.29
CA ARG A 143 -18.14 -4.32 0.83
C ARG A 143 -18.76 -2.92 0.96
N PRO A 144 -19.83 -2.63 0.19
CA PRO A 144 -20.56 -1.39 0.35
C PRO A 144 -21.29 -1.38 1.69
N GLY A 145 -21.08 -0.32 2.47
CA GLY A 145 -21.75 -0.08 3.75
C GLY A 145 -20.81 0.46 4.83
N TRP A 146 -21.39 0.90 5.94
CA TRP A 146 -20.61 1.41 7.07
C TRP A 146 -19.76 0.28 7.70
N PHE A 147 -18.61 0.64 8.27
CA PHE A 147 -17.66 -0.33 8.83
C PHE A 147 -18.29 -1.23 9.90
N ALA A 148 -19.09 -0.64 10.79
CA ALA A 148 -19.83 -1.35 11.84
C ALA A 148 -20.76 -2.47 11.29
N GLU A 149 -21.20 -2.35 10.04
CA GLU A 149 -22.07 -3.33 9.38
C GLU A 149 -21.26 -4.36 8.58
N THR A 150 -20.14 -3.93 7.97
CA THR A 150 -19.44 -4.72 6.96
C THR A 150 -18.24 -5.51 7.51
N PHE A 151 -17.57 -5.04 8.55
CA PHE A 151 -16.32 -5.65 9.05
C PHE A 151 -16.51 -7.07 9.61
N ALA A 152 -17.68 -7.38 10.14
CA ALA A 152 -18.01 -8.69 10.70
C ALA A 152 -18.67 -9.64 9.68
N ALA A 153 -19.03 -9.15 8.48
CA ALA A 153 -19.78 -9.93 7.50
C ALA A 153 -18.89 -10.96 6.78
N PRO A 154 -19.24 -12.26 6.78
CA PRO A 154 -18.51 -13.27 6.01
C PRO A 154 -18.85 -13.20 4.50
N PRO A 155 -17.97 -13.69 3.61
CA PRO A 155 -16.57 -14.04 3.88
C PRO A 155 -15.72 -12.82 4.28
N ALA A 156 -14.65 -13.04 5.03
CA ALA A 156 -13.73 -11.99 5.51
C ALA A 156 -12.27 -12.44 5.31
N PRO A 157 -11.31 -11.50 5.21
CA PRO A 157 -9.90 -11.88 5.11
C PRO A 157 -9.46 -12.68 6.34
N GLU A 158 -8.70 -13.74 6.12
CA GLU A 158 -8.16 -14.58 7.21
C GLU A 158 -6.74 -14.18 7.60
N ARG A 159 -5.97 -13.67 6.64
CA ARG A 159 -4.58 -13.24 6.82
C ARG A 159 -4.28 -12.08 5.89
N ILE A 160 -3.65 -11.03 6.42
CA ILE A 160 -3.39 -9.79 5.69
C ILE A 160 -1.89 -9.57 5.54
N ALA A 161 -1.42 -9.33 4.33
CA ALA A 161 -0.04 -8.92 4.06
C ALA A 161 0.11 -7.39 4.15
N LEU A 162 -0.92 -6.66 3.70
CA LEU A 162 -0.95 -5.19 3.74
C LEU A 162 -2.34 -4.70 4.13
N LEU A 163 -2.39 -3.89 5.18
CA LEU A 163 -3.59 -3.17 5.62
C LEU A 163 -3.41 -1.68 5.31
N HIS A 164 -4.28 -1.11 4.50
CA HIS A 164 -4.38 0.33 4.26
C HIS A 164 -5.62 0.89 4.95
N VAL A 165 -5.41 1.79 5.91
CA VAL A 165 -6.48 2.51 6.62
C VAL A 165 -6.50 3.93 6.10
N ASP A 166 -7.46 4.23 5.24
CA ASP A 166 -7.64 5.50 4.55
C ASP A 166 -9.03 6.08 4.86
N ALA A 167 -9.32 6.17 6.17
CA ALA A 167 -10.66 6.36 6.68
C ALA A 167 -10.85 7.65 7.52
N ASP A 168 -9.93 8.60 7.40
CA ASP A 168 -9.90 9.98 7.95
C ASP A 168 -10.19 10.14 9.45
N TRP A 169 -11.39 9.79 9.89
CA TRP A 169 -11.92 10.00 11.22
C TRP A 169 -11.39 8.99 12.23
N TYR A 170 -11.32 9.45 13.47
CA TYR A 170 -10.85 8.69 14.61
C TYR A 170 -11.58 7.36 14.74
N ASP A 171 -12.92 7.38 14.73
CA ASP A 171 -13.74 6.17 14.94
C ASP A 171 -13.55 5.17 13.79
N SER A 172 -13.55 5.66 12.54
CA SER A 172 -13.32 4.82 11.37
C SER A 172 -11.90 4.21 11.37
N ALA A 173 -10.89 5.01 11.70
CA ALA A 173 -9.49 4.56 11.71
C ALA A 173 -9.22 3.57 12.86
N ILE A 174 -9.72 3.85 14.07
CA ILE A 174 -9.52 2.95 15.22
C ILE A 174 -10.29 1.64 15.01
N GLU A 175 -11.51 1.68 14.48
CA GLU A 175 -12.29 0.46 14.18
C GLU A 175 -11.56 -0.41 13.15
N SER A 176 -11.01 0.21 12.10
CA SER A 176 -10.23 -0.49 11.07
C SER A 176 -8.99 -1.18 11.66
N LEU A 177 -8.24 -0.47 12.50
CA LEU A 177 -7.05 -1.00 13.17
C LEU A 177 -7.41 -2.15 14.12
N GLU A 178 -8.40 -1.96 15.00
CA GLU A 178 -8.82 -3.00 15.95
C GLU A 178 -9.34 -4.26 15.23
N ARG A 179 -10.03 -4.09 14.10
CA ARG A 179 -10.57 -5.21 13.33
C ARG A 179 -9.51 -6.01 12.59
N PHE A 180 -8.62 -5.32 11.87
CA PHE A 180 -7.76 -5.95 10.86
C PHE A 180 -6.30 -6.09 11.29
N TYR A 181 -5.78 -5.24 12.17
CA TYR A 181 -4.40 -5.37 12.67
C TYR A 181 -4.07 -6.75 13.25
N PRO A 182 -4.96 -7.42 14.01
CA PRO A 182 -4.69 -8.77 14.50
C PRO A 182 -4.44 -9.80 13.39
N LEU A 183 -5.06 -9.60 12.22
CA LEU A 183 -4.96 -10.48 11.05
C LEU A 183 -3.74 -10.19 10.17
N VAL A 184 -3.09 -9.04 10.36
CA VAL A 184 -1.85 -8.71 9.63
C VAL A 184 -0.74 -9.68 10.02
N ALA A 185 -0.11 -10.30 9.03
CA ALA A 185 1.02 -11.19 9.23
C ALA A 185 2.22 -10.45 9.83
N ASP A 186 3.08 -11.16 10.57
CA ASP A 186 4.38 -10.60 10.96
C ASP A 186 5.17 -10.22 9.72
N GLY A 187 5.79 -9.03 9.74
CA GLY A 187 6.42 -8.45 8.56
C GLY A 187 5.45 -7.76 7.59
N GLY A 188 4.14 -7.91 7.74
CA GLY A 188 3.14 -7.16 6.96
C GLY A 188 3.19 -5.66 7.22
N ALA A 189 2.70 -4.87 6.27
CA ALA A 189 2.65 -3.42 6.39
C ALA A 189 1.27 -2.95 6.85
N ILE A 190 1.26 -1.87 7.63
CA ILE A 190 0.08 -1.09 7.96
C ILE A 190 0.33 0.32 7.49
N VAL A 191 -0.56 0.83 6.65
CA VAL A 191 -0.48 2.14 6.01
C VAL A 191 -1.66 2.98 6.48
N LEU A 192 -1.41 4.23 6.83
CA LEU A 192 -2.40 5.24 7.19
C LEU A 192 -2.37 6.33 6.11
N GLY A 193 -3.48 6.52 5.42
CA GLY A 193 -3.61 7.51 4.33
C GLY A 193 -3.37 8.93 4.81
N ASP A 194 -4.03 9.32 5.90
CA ASP A 194 -4.08 10.72 6.35
C ASP A 194 -3.57 11.00 7.76
N PHE A 195 -2.62 10.18 8.23
CA PHE A 195 -1.99 10.35 9.55
C PHE A 195 -1.48 11.79 9.81
N GLY A 196 -0.97 12.43 8.76
CA GLY A 196 -0.39 13.78 8.76
C GLY A 196 -1.43 14.89 8.73
N HIS A 197 -2.58 14.65 8.09
CA HIS A 197 -3.58 15.67 7.79
C HIS A 197 -4.69 15.70 8.86
N TRP A 198 -5.37 14.58 9.08
CA TRP A 198 -6.50 14.51 10.00
C TRP A 198 -6.07 14.20 11.43
N GLU A 199 -6.52 15.02 12.38
CA GLU A 199 -6.25 14.82 13.81
C GLU A 199 -6.84 13.48 14.28
N GLY A 200 -8.03 13.12 13.79
CA GLY A 200 -8.70 11.87 14.13
C GLY A 200 -7.88 10.62 13.81
N CYS A 201 -7.42 10.51 12.56
CA CYS A 201 -6.53 9.42 12.12
C CYS A 201 -5.27 9.29 13.01
N ARG A 202 -4.64 10.43 13.33
CA ARG A 202 -3.43 10.48 14.15
C ARG A 202 -3.67 10.06 15.60
N GLU A 203 -4.76 10.55 16.18
CA GLU A 203 -5.21 10.21 17.53
C GLU A 203 -5.58 8.73 17.64
N ALA A 204 -6.22 8.16 16.62
CA ALA A 204 -6.55 6.74 16.54
C ALA A 204 -5.28 5.88 16.55
N TYR A 205 -4.27 6.25 15.77
CA TYR A 205 -2.98 5.58 15.78
C TYR A 205 -2.31 5.58 17.17
N TYR A 206 -2.26 6.74 17.84
CA TYR A 206 -1.61 6.84 19.15
C TYR A 206 -2.35 6.04 20.21
N ASP A 207 -3.68 6.09 20.21
CA ASP A 207 -4.50 5.31 21.13
C ASP A 207 -4.35 3.81 20.88
N PHE A 208 -4.38 3.39 19.61
CA PHE A 208 -4.15 2.01 19.23
C PHE A 208 -2.80 1.51 19.75
N CYS A 209 -1.72 2.24 19.47
CA CYS A 209 -0.39 1.86 19.94
C CYS A 209 -0.29 1.79 21.46
N ARG A 210 -0.94 2.71 22.18
CA ARG A 210 -0.97 2.72 23.64
C ARG A 210 -1.72 1.52 24.21
N ARG A 211 -2.88 1.18 23.65
CA ARG A 211 -3.72 0.04 24.10
C ARG A 211 -3.01 -1.30 23.92
N HIS A 212 -2.24 -1.43 22.86
CA HIS A 212 -1.59 -2.69 22.46
C HIS A 212 -0.09 -2.76 22.79
N ASP A 213 0.44 -1.80 23.58
CA ASP A 213 1.86 -1.65 23.92
C ASP A 213 2.81 -1.75 22.70
N LEU A 214 2.41 -1.06 21.64
CA LEU A 214 3.15 -0.99 20.38
C LEU A 214 4.06 0.25 20.38
N LYS A 215 5.28 0.06 19.91
CA LYS A 215 6.26 1.11 19.64
C LYS A 215 6.88 0.88 18.27
N PRO A 216 6.07 0.95 17.19
CA PRO A 216 6.55 0.62 15.86
C PRO A 216 7.54 1.69 15.37
N LEU A 217 8.44 1.27 14.47
CA LEU A 217 9.19 2.24 13.67
C LEU A 217 8.21 2.82 12.63
N LEU A 218 7.71 4.03 12.90
CA LEU A 218 6.81 4.75 12.00
C LEU A 218 7.60 5.47 10.91
N GLU A 219 7.23 5.24 9.67
CA GLU A 219 7.78 5.90 8.48
C GLU A 219 6.72 6.82 7.87
N ARG A 220 7.14 7.92 7.22
CA ARG A 220 6.25 8.86 6.54
C ARG A 220 6.37 8.69 5.03
N TYR A 221 5.27 8.87 4.31
CA TYR A 221 5.25 8.93 2.85
C TYR A 221 4.31 10.03 2.38
N GLY A 222 4.53 10.54 1.17
CA GLY A 222 3.68 11.58 0.59
C GLY A 222 3.61 12.83 1.47
N HIS A 223 2.47 13.52 1.38
CA HIS A 223 2.18 14.70 2.19
C HIS A 223 1.69 14.35 3.59
N SER A 224 0.69 13.47 3.69
CA SER A 224 0.00 13.13 4.95
C SER A 224 0.31 11.71 5.43
N GLY A 225 0.62 10.79 4.54
CA GLY A 225 0.76 9.37 4.84
C GLY A 225 1.78 8.98 5.93
N ALA A 226 1.48 7.89 6.63
CA ALA A 226 2.41 7.19 7.51
C ALA A 226 2.22 5.68 7.41
N TRP A 227 3.26 4.90 7.68
CA TRP A 227 3.15 3.45 7.67
C TRP A 227 4.18 2.80 8.59
N TRP A 228 3.96 1.53 8.93
CA TRP A 228 4.94 0.73 9.65
C TRP A 228 4.83 -0.75 9.31
N VAL A 229 5.89 -1.48 9.62
CA VAL A 229 5.94 -2.95 9.50
C VAL A 229 5.58 -3.59 10.84
N LYS A 230 4.63 -4.53 10.84
CA LYS A 230 4.26 -5.29 12.04
C LYS A 230 5.48 -6.05 12.59
N GLY A 231 5.74 -5.85 13.88
CA GLY A 231 6.90 -6.41 14.59
C GLY A 231 8.19 -5.59 14.49
N ARG A 232 8.29 -4.57 13.62
CA ARG A 232 9.50 -3.75 13.48
C ARG A 232 9.47 -2.55 14.43
N ARG A 233 10.42 -2.50 15.36
CA ARG A 233 10.56 -1.41 16.36
C ARG A 233 11.78 -0.49 16.14
N HIS A 234 12.72 -0.86 15.27
CA HIS A 234 13.93 -0.09 14.98
C HIS A 234 14.58 -0.49 13.64
N ASN A 235 15.54 0.30 13.18
CA ASN A 235 16.31 0.07 11.95
C ASN A 235 17.69 -0.60 12.18
N ARG A 236 18.03 -1.04 13.39
CA ARG A 236 19.37 -1.58 13.70
C ARG A 236 19.80 -2.78 12.85
N ALA A 237 18.86 -3.58 12.35
CA ALA A 237 19.15 -4.73 11.49
C ALA A 237 19.46 -4.34 10.03
N SER A 238 19.21 -3.10 9.59
CA SER A 238 19.51 -2.63 8.22
C SER A 238 20.88 -1.96 8.08
N LEU A 239 21.73 -2.03 9.11
CA LEU A 239 23.06 -1.40 9.13
C LEU A 239 24.08 -2.03 8.16
N ALA A 240 23.76 -3.15 7.51
CA ALA A 240 24.59 -3.72 6.45
C ALA A 240 24.58 -2.92 5.13
N ARG A 241 23.78 -1.83 5.02
CA ARG A 241 23.68 -1.00 3.81
C ARG A 241 24.34 0.38 3.91
N TRP A 242 25.01 0.69 5.03
CA TRP A 242 25.78 1.93 5.18
C TRP A 242 27.28 1.69 4.97
N ASP A 243 27.65 0.96 3.91
CA ASP A 243 28.95 1.18 3.28
C ASP A 243 28.86 2.55 2.59
N MET A 244 29.09 3.60 3.39
CA MET A 244 29.28 4.95 2.89
C MET A 244 30.58 4.97 2.08
N PRO A 245 30.57 5.35 0.80
CA PRO A 245 31.80 5.67 0.07
C PRO A 245 32.52 6.89 0.67
#